data_AF-A0A1L9UHB9-F1
#
_entry.id   AF-A0A1L9UHB9-F1
#
_cell.length_a   1.000
_cell.length_b   1.000
_cell.length_c   1.000
_cell.angle_alpha   90.00
_cell.angle_beta   90.00
_cell.angle_gamma   90.00
#
_symmetry.space_group_name_H-M   'P 1'
#
loop_
_entity.id
_entity.type
_entity.pdbx_description
1 polymer ?
#
loop_
_entity_poly.entity_id
_entity_poly.type
_entity_poly.pdbx_seq_one_letter_code
_entity_poly.pdbx_strand_id
1 'polypeptide(L)'
;MAPNKVLPKGAREEDVIRALSYHRRDFDMAVIRIKPKDNLSVQPGITNPPNRPFNPAVPGLLDRLPLEILLTIIPDLDIRSIFSLRRVNARTRDIVSSLKTYKQVTTHALGLMCALLRTNLAQWYTLQDIVDVLHTRECTICGCEFGGFVSLPPPKLTRCCYPCIQQKAQIGRRVVDPFTRRFSIEQDHELITLSEAHNLYGISPAVLRRESVPIMKTLRGVYTMNETERKKQHSLVYDKRVRELSSNHKRGIPWSDTYRRGREMFLRWCMATTAVPYVDPETGEVERGVSCKGCQSHFEEISSRPRSFGDLSASRDRVYSRAGFLMHFRECRWARRLWEASEGGTVPVWESKFVRLGGYMKDRDGEEEVVVDFKKESPSQITVG
;
A
#
# COMPACT_ATOMS: atom_id res chain seq x y z
N MET A 1 -8.32 -0.37 40.11
CA MET A 1 -8.16 0.02 38.69
C MET A 1 -7.37 1.31 38.65
N ALA A 2 -6.06 1.23 38.35
CA ALA A 2 -5.18 2.39 38.34
C ALA A 2 -5.37 3.20 37.04
N PRO A 3 -5.28 4.54 37.07
CA PRO A 3 -5.48 5.36 35.89
C PRO A 3 -4.36 5.10 34.88
N ASN A 4 -4.78 4.65 33.70
CA ASN A 4 -3.96 4.33 32.54
C ASN A 4 -3.28 5.61 32.01
N LYS A 5 -2.18 6.04 32.62
CA LYS A 5 -1.38 7.14 32.07
C LYS A 5 -0.65 6.64 30.83
N VAL A 6 -1.24 6.95 29.67
CA VAL A 6 -0.77 6.58 28.33
C VAL A 6 0.65 7.08 28.05
N LEU A 7 1.08 8.12 28.77
CA LEU A 7 2.31 8.88 28.54
C LEU A 7 2.99 9.28 29.86
N PRO A 8 4.31 9.54 29.86
CA PRO A 8 4.97 10.20 30.99
C PRO A 8 4.29 11.56 31.29
N LYS A 9 4.26 11.94 32.58
CA LYS A 9 3.52 13.14 33.03
C LYS A 9 3.96 14.38 32.22
N GLY A 10 3.01 15.03 31.54
CA GLY A 10 3.24 16.26 30.77
C GLY A 10 3.56 16.07 29.28
N ALA A 11 3.81 14.84 28.82
CA ALA A 11 4.07 14.57 27.40
C ALA A 11 2.78 14.54 26.57
N ARG A 12 2.79 15.18 25.40
CA ARG A 12 1.72 15.07 24.40
C ARG A 12 2.00 13.90 23.45
N GLU A 13 0.95 13.25 22.96
CA GLU A 13 1.04 12.13 22.02
C GLU A 13 1.79 12.51 20.73
N GLU A 14 1.49 13.69 20.20
CA GLU A 14 2.12 14.25 19.01
C GLU A 14 3.63 14.39 19.15
N ASP A 15 4.11 14.81 20.32
CA ASP A 15 5.54 15.00 20.55
C ASP A 15 6.28 13.66 20.61
N VAL A 16 5.67 12.63 21.22
CA VAL A 16 6.21 11.28 21.25
C VAL A 16 6.31 10.69 19.84
N ILE A 17 5.24 10.81 19.05
CA ILE A 17 5.23 10.31 17.67
C ILE A 17 6.27 11.06 16.82
N ARG A 18 6.32 12.39 16.91
CA ARG A 18 7.28 13.23 16.16
C ARG A 18 8.73 12.91 16.53
N ALA A 19 9.03 12.79 17.81
CA ALA A 19 10.39 12.59 18.29
C ALA A 19 10.90 11.15 18.03
N LEU A 20 10.04 10.14 18.16
CA LEU A 20 10.48 8.74 18.27
C LEU A 20 10.06 7.84 17.12
N SER A 21 9.27 8.35 16.18
CA SER A 21 8.80 7.57 15.03
C SER A 21 9.33 8.11 13.72
N TYR A 22 9.38 7.25 12.70
CA TYR A 22 9.75 7.62 11.34
C TYR A 22 8.94 6.79 10.35
N HIS A 23 8.85 7.24 9.10
CA HIS A 23 8.14 6.52 8.06
C HIS A 23 9.10 5.70 7.18
N ARG A 24 8.78 4.43 6.96
CA ARG A 24 9.53 3.50 6.10
C ARG A 24 9.26 3.76 4.62
N ARG A 25 9.83 4.86 4.11
CA ARG A 25 9.74 5.26 2.69
C ARG A 25 10.22 4.16 1.76
N ASP A 26 11.23 3.39 2.16
CA ASP A 26 11.73 2.25 1.38
C ASP A 26 10.67 1.17 1.10
N PHE A 27 9.71 0.95 2.01
CA PHE A 27 8.60 0.03 1.77
C PHE A 27 7.63 0.55 0.70
N ASP A 28 7.30 1.83 0.73
CA ASP A 28 6.49 2.48 -0.31
C ASP A 28 7.17 2.42 -1.68
N MET A 29 8.51 2.50 -1.69
CA MET A 29 9.34 2.40 -2.89
C MET A 29 9.48 0.98 -3.42
N ALA A 30 9.28 -0.02 -2.57
CA ALA A 30 9.40 -1.42 -2.96
C ALA A 30 8.18 -1.94 -3.74
N VAL A 31 7.06 -1.22 -3.74
CA VAL A 31 5.78 -1.62 -4.35
C VAL A 31 5.41 -0.72 -5.54
N ILE A 32 4.24 -0.92 -6.16
CA ILE A 32 3.78 -0.02 -7.23
C ILE A 32 3.68 1.41 -6.67
N ARG A 33 4.49 2.30 -7.26
CA ARG A 33 4.44 3.75 -7.03
C ARG A 33 4.16 4.47 -8.33
N ILE A 34 3.04 5.19 -8.39
CA ILE A 34 2.74 6.11 -9.49
C ILE A 34 3.39 7.45 -9.16
N LYS A 35 4.40 7.88 -9.91
CA LYS A 35 5.09 9.14 -9.63
C LYS A 35 4.13 10.31 -9.90
N PRO A 36 4.11 11.35 -9.04
CA PRO A 36 3.31 12.54 -9.29
C PRO A 36 3.59 13.13 -10.67
N LYS A 37 4.87 13.21 -11.07
CA LYS A 37 5.32 13.68 -12.40
C LYS A 37 4.66 12.94 -13.57
N ASP A 38 4.47 11.62 -13.45
CA ASP A 38 3.83 10.79 -14.49
C ASP A 38 2.32 11.06 -14.62
N ASN A 39 1.73 11.72 -13.62
CA ASN A 39 0.32 12.04 -13.57
C ASN A 39 0.05 13.54 -13.75
N LEU A 40 1.02 14.44 -13.58
CA LEU A 40 0.80 15.91 -13.57
C LEU A 40 0.00 16.42 -14.78
N SER A 41 0.21 15.87 -15.97
CA SER A 41 -0.52 16.24 -17.18
C SER A 41 -1.96 15.71 -17.24
N VAL A 42 -2.26 14.64 -16.51
CA VAL A 42 -3.56 13.94 -16.53
C VAL A 42 -4.38 14.23 -15.27
N GLN A 43 -3.74 14.56 -14.14
CA GLN A 43 -4.43 14.81 -12.86
C GLN A 43 -5.51 15.88 -12.98
N PRO A 44 -5.29 17.07 -13.58
CA PRO A 44 -6.33 18.08 -13.68
C PRO A 44 -7.56 17.57 -14.43
N GLY A 45 -7.34 16.74 -15.45
CA GLY A 45 -8.42 16.09 -16.20
C GLY A 45 -9.21 15.08 -15.37
N ILE A 46 -8.61 14.47 -14.33
CA ILE A 46 -9.21 13.47 -13.45
C ILE A 46 -9.87 14.15 -12.23
N THR A 47 -9.19 15.08 -11.58
CA THR A 47 -9.58 15.66 -10.29
C THR A 47 -10.53 16.85 -10.44
N ASN A 48 -10.34 17.67 -11.48
CA ASN A 48 -11.08 18.92 -11.55
C ASN A 48 -12.47 18.69 -12.18
N PRO A 49 -13.54 19.24 -11.57
CA PRO A 49 -14.77 19.45 -12.32
C PRO A 49 -14.45 20.40 -13.49
N PRO A 50 -15.08 20.25 -14.67
CA PRO A 50 -14.88 21.22 -15.73
C PRO A 50 -15.37 22.59 -15.24
N ASN A 51 -14.48 23.57 -15.29
CA ASN A 51 -14.76 24.94 -14.89
C ASN A 51 -15.64 25.60 -15.97
N ARG A 52 -16.94 25.26 -16.00
CA ARG A 52 -17.92 25.83 -16.91
C ARG A 52 -19.17 26.25 -16.12
N PRO A 53 -19.43 27.56 -15.97
CA PRO A 53 -20.65 28.04 -15.29
C PRO A 53 -21.93 27.68 -16.05
N PHE A 54 -21.83 27.32 -17.34
CA PHE A 54 -22.93 26.79 -18.14
C PHE A 54 -22.45 25.60 -18.95
N ASN A 55 -23.09 24.45 -18.78
CA ASN A 55 -22.81 23.25 -19.56
C ASN A 55 -24.03 22.91 -20.46
N PRO A 56 -24.00 23.27 -21.75
CA PRO A 56 -25.10 23.00 -22.68
C PRO A 56 -25.17 21.52 -23.11
N ALA A 57 -24.25 20.68 -22.65
CA ALA A 57 -24.22 19.28 -23.05
C ALA A 57 -25.34 18.49 -22.36
N VAL A 58 -26.14 17.80 -23.16
CA VAL A 58 -27.16 16.86 -22.70
C VAL A 58 -26.54 15.45 -22.71
N PRO A 59 -26.75 14.61 -21.69
CA PRO A 59 -26.19 13.26 -21.62
C PRO A 59 -26.87 12.26 -22.57
N GLY A 60 -27.49 12.76 -23.65
CA GLY A 60 -28.23 11.98 -24.63
C GLY A 60 -29.46 11.33 -24.01
N LEU A 61 -29.65 10.04 -24.27
CA LEU A 61 -30.78 9.27 -23.73
C LEU A 61 -30.78 9.17 -22.19
N LEU A 62 -29.62 9.33 -21.53
CA LEU A 62 -29.54 9.34 -20.07
C LEU A 62 -30.23 10.55 -19.44
N ASP A 63 -30.47 11.62 -20.21
CA ASP A 63 -31.19 12.81 -19.73
C ASP A 63 -32.67 12.53 -19.46
N ARG A 64 -33.19 11.42 -20.00
CA ARG A 64 -34.54 10.94 -19.70
C ARG A 64 -34.66 10.35 -18.30
N LEU A 65 -33.54 10.08 -17.64
CA LEU A 65 -33.52 9.56 -16.28
C LEU A 65 -33.37 10.72 -15.29
N PRO A 66 -34.16 10.76 -14.20
CA PRO A 66 -33.92 11.70 -13.11
C PRO A 66 -32.51 11.56 -12.54
N LEU A 67 -31.96 12.68 -12.04
CA LEU A 67 -30.60 12.71 -11.50
C LEU A 67 -30.41 11.69 -10.37
N GLU A 68 -31.43 11.51 -9.55
CA GLU A 68 -31.46 10.58 -8.42
C GLU A 68 -31.20 9.13 -8.88
N ILE A 69 -31.79 8.75 -10.02
CA ILE A 69 -31.59 7.42 -10.61
C ILE A 69 -30.16 7.27 -11.12
N LEU A 70 -29.62 8.29 -11.78
CA LEU A 70 -28.23 8.29 -12.22
C LEU A 70 -27.26 8.21 -11.03
N LEU A 71 -27.54 8.95 -9.96
CA LEU A 71 -26.74 8.93 -8.73
C LEU A 71 -26.84 7.59 -7.98
N THR A 72 -27.86 6.77 -8.25
CA THR A 72 -27.97 5.41 -7.72
C THR A 72 -27.20 4.40 -8.56
N ILE A 73 -27.25 4.52 -9.90
CA ILE A 73 -26.62 3.55 -10.82
C ILE A 73 -25.10 3.75 -10.93
N ILE A 74 -24.65 5.00 -11.04
CA ILE A 74 -23.24 5.29 -11.34
C ILE A 74 -22.27 4.76 -10.26
N PRO A 75 -22.57 4.83 -8.94
CA PRO A 75 -21.71 4.25 -7.91
C PRO A 75 -21.46 2.74 -8.05
N ASP A 76 -22.41 1.99 -8.62
CA ASP A 76 -22.32 0.53 -8.80
C ASP A 76 -21.51 0.14 -10.04
N LEU A 77 -21.15 1.11 -10.89
CA LEU A 77 -20.30 0.86 -12.05
C LEU A 77 -18.86 0.58 -11.65
N ASP A 78 -18.21 -0.31 -12.39
CA ASP A 78 -16.78 -0.52 -12.25
C ASP A 78 -15.99 0.74 -12.66
N ILE A 79 -14.79 0.90 -12.13
CA ILE A 79 -13.96 2.09 -12.34
C ILE A 79 -13.68 2.30 -13.84
N ARG A 80 -13.50 1.24 -14.64
CA ARG A 80 -13.27 1.37 -16.08
C ARG A 80 -14.51 1.93 -16.78
N SER A 81 -15.70 1.46 -16.42
CA SER A 81 -16.97 1.98 -16.93
C SER A 81 -17.21 3.43 -16.50
N ILE A 82 -16.90 3.80 -15.25
CA ILE A 82 -16.98 5.19 -14.76
C ILE A 82 -16.07 6.12 -15.57
N PHE A 83 -14.82 5.73 -15.82
CA PHE A 83 -13.91 6.53 -16.64
C PHE A 83 -14.36 6.63 -18.09
N SER A 84 -14.99 5.58 -18.62
CA SER A 84 -15.55 5.59 -19.96
C SER A 84 -16.74 6.56 -20.04
N LEU A 85 -17.65 6.50 -19.08
CA LEU A 85 -18.80 7.42 -18.94
C LEU A 85 -18.33 8.89 -18.82
N ARG A 86 -17.31 9.14 -18.01
CA ARG A 86 -16.71 10.48 -17.78
C ARG A 86 -16.09 11.09 -19.05
N ARG A 87 -15.82 10.28 -20.07
CA ARG A 87 -15.29 10.70 -21.37
C ARG A 87 -16.35 10.93 -22.44
N VAL A 88 -17.61 10.54 -22.21
CA VAL A 88 -18.68 10.64 -23.22
C VAL A 88 -19.02 12.10 -23.53
N ASN A 89 -19.32 12.92 -22.51
CA ASN A 89 -19.56 14.35 -22.67
C ASN A 89 -19.26 15.12 -21.38
N ALA A 90 -19.40 16.45 -21.43
CA ALA A 90 -19.12 17.30 -20.27
C ALA A 90 -20.11 17.07 -19.11
N ARG A 91 -21.38 16.76 -19.38
CA ARG A 91 -22.41 16.59 -18.34
C ARG A 91 -22.24 15.28 -17.57
N THR A 92 -21.95 14.17 -18.25
CA THR A 92 -21.60 12.91 -17.57
C THR A 92 -20.34 13.06 -16.75
N ARG A 93 -19.39 13.90 -17.21
CA ARG A 93 -18.22 14.28 -16.41
C ARG A 93 -18.59 15.02 -15.13
N ASP A 94 -19.49 16.00 -15.20
CA ASP A 94 -19.97 16.74 -14.04
C ASP A 94 -20.63 15.82 -13.01
N ILE A 95 -21.53 14.94 -13.48
CA ILE A 95 -22.24 14.00 -12.61
C ILE A 95 -21.25 13.12 -11.87
N VAL A 96 -20.32 12.47 -12.58
CA VAL A 96 -19.28 11.62 -11.95
C VAL A 96 -18.40 12.42 -10.99
N SER A 97 -17.94 13.61 -11.38
CA SER A 97 -17.10 14.47 -10.54
C SER A 97 -17.84 15.05 -9.33
N SER A 98 -19.17 15.06 -9.34
CA SER A 98 -20.00 15.50 -8.20
C SER A 98 -20.09 14.45 -7.08
N LEU A 99 -19.90 13.16 -7.41
CA LEU A 99 -20.02 12.04 -6.47
C LEU A 99 -19.05 12.18 -5.29
N LYS A 100 -19.57 11.98 -4.08
CA LYS A 100 -18.76 12.01 -2.85
C LYS A 100 -17.66 10.93 -2.88
N THR A 101 -18.01 9.72 -3.31
CA THR A 101 -17.06 8.59 -3.44
C THR A 101 -15.95 8.92 -4.43
N TYR A 102 -16.28 9.50 -5.59
CA TYR A 102 -15.28 9.93 -6.57
C TYR A 102 -14.33 10.97 -5.99
N LYS A 103 -14.86 12.02 -5.33
CA LYS A 103 -14.06 13.06 -4.68
C LYS A 103 -13.10 12.47 -3.64
N GLN A 104 -13.60 11.61 -2.75
CA GLN A 104 -12.78 10.94 -1.73
C GLN A 104 -11.66 10.11 -2.36
N VAL A 105 -11.96 9.31 -3.39
CA VAL A 105 -10.96 8.51 -4.10
C VAL A 105 -9.92 9.40 -4.77
N THR A 106 -10.33 10.48 -5.44
CA THR A 106 -9.38 11.39 -6.10
C THR A 106 -8.52 12.17 -5.12
N THR A 107 -9.00 12.47 -3.91
CA THR A 107 -8.24 13.20 -2.89
C THR A 107 -7.25 12.29 -2.17
N HIS A 108 -7.68 11.09 -1.76
CA HIS A 108 -6.89 10.26 -0.83
C HIS A 108 -6.27 9.01 -1.48
N ALA A 109 -6.83 8.50 -2.59
CA ALA A 109 -6.45 7.23 -3.22
C ALA A 109 -6.17 7.33 -4.73
N LEU A 110 -5.82 8.51 -5.24
CA LEU A 110 -5.55 8.69 -6.68
C LEU A 110 -4.46 7.72 -7.18
N GLY A 111 -3.43 7.49 -6.37
CA GLY A 111 -2.36 6.52 -6.68
C GLY A 111 -2.89 5.09 -6.87
N LEU A 112 -3.78 4.63 -5.99
CA LEU A 112 -4.43 3.32 -6.08
C LEU A 112 -5.34 3.23 -7.31
N MET A 113 -6.18 4.24 -7.54
CA MET A 113 -7.04 4.28 -8.74
C MET A 113 -6.22 4.25 -10.03
N CYS A 114 -5.13 5.02 -10.11
CA CYS A 114 -4.20 4.98 -11.24
C CYS A 114 -3.51 3.62 -11.37
N ALA A 115 -3.12 2.99 -10.25
CA ALA A 115 -2.53 1.65 -10.28
C ALA A 115 -3.52 0.65 -10.89
N LEU A 116 -4.78 0.62 -10.45
CA LEU A 116 -5.82 -0.26 -10.99
C LEU A 116 -6.07 -0.07 -12.50
N LEU A 117 -6.09 1.19 -12.96
CA LEU A 117 -6.24 1.50 -14.39
C LEU A 117 -5.02 0.99 -15.19
N ARG A 118 -3.80 1.28 -14.73
CA ARG A 118 -2.56 0.93 -15.44
C ARG A 118 -2.25 -0.58 -15.38
N THR A 119 -2.70 -1.27 -14.35
CA THR A 119 -2.54 -2.74 -14.21
C THR A 119 -3.68 -3.54 -14.84
N ASN A 120 -4.62 -2.87 -15.53
CA ASN A 120 -5.77 -3.50 -16.18
C ASN A 120 -6.73 -4.22 -15.20
N LEU A 121 -6.84 -3.70 -13.97
CA LEU A 121 -7.71 -4.24 -12.93
C LEU A 121 -8.95 -3.37 -12.63
N ALA A 122 -9.05 -2.17 -13.19
CA ALA A 122 -10.15 -1.23 -12.94
C ALA A 122 -11.56 -1.77 -13.27
N GLN A 123 -11.69 -2.78 -14.12
CA GLN A 123 -12.98 -3.39 -14.45
C GLN A 123 -13.52 -4.36 -13.39
N TRP A 124 -12.70 -4.68 -12.38
CA TRP A 124 -13.03 -5.65 -11.33
C TRP A 124 -13.49 -4.98 -10.03
N TYR A 125 -13.46 -3.65 -9.97
CA TYR A 125 -13.67 -2.88 -8.75
C TYR A 125 -14.52 -1.66 -9.02
N THR A 126 -15.33 -1.29 -8.05
CA THR A 126 -16.11 -0.07 -7.96
C THR A 126 -15.31 1.03 -7.24
N LEU A 127 -15.84 2.25 -7.21
CA LEU A 127 -15.27 3.30 -6.34
C LEU A 127 -15.46 2.96 -4.86
N GLN A 128 -16.54 2.25 -4.51
CA GLN A 128 -16.81 1.88 -3.13
C GLN A 128 -15.76 0.91 -2.59
N ASP A 129 -15.28 -0.04 -3.40
CA ASP A 129 -14.19 -0.96 -3.01
C ASP A 129 -12.91 -0.21 -2.58
N ILE A 130 -12.60 0.92 -3.24
CA ILE A 130 -11.46 1.77 -2.85
C ILE A 130 -11.75 2.49 -1.53
N VAL A 131 -12.96 3.01 -1.37
CA VAL A 131 -13.39 3.74 -0.16
C VAL A 131 -13.40 2.82 1.06
N ASP A 132 -13.89 1.59 0.93
CA ASP A 132 -13.91 0.60 2.02
C ASP A 132 -12.49 0.27 2.49
N VAL A 133 -11.58 0.12 1.53
CA VAL A 133 -10.17 -0.12 1.84
C VAL A 133 -9.51 1.11 2.45
N LEU A 134 -9.83 2.33 2.00
CA LEU A 134 -9.31 3.57 2.61
C LEU A 134 -9.62 3.66 4.11
N HIS A 135 -10.83 3.25 4.52
CA HIS A 135 -11.26 3.26 5.92
C HIS A 135 -10.90 1.98 6.69
N THR A 136 -10.19 1.03 6.07
CA THR A 136 -9.68 -0.15 6.77
C THR A 136 -8.26 0.10 7.25
N ARG A 137 -8.08 0.20 8.57
CA ARG A 137 -6.78 0.52 9.20
C ARG A 137 -5.83 -0.69 9.30
N GLU A 138 -6.38 -1.85 9.58
CA GLU A 138 -5.62 -3.05 9.96
C GLU A 138 -5.33 -3.95 8.76
N CYS A 139 -4.23 -4.71 8.86
CA CYS A 139 -3.90 -5.72 7.89
C CYS A 139 -4.96 -6.85 7.92
N THR A 140 -5.71 -7.01 6.84
CA THR A 140 -6.74 -8.07 6.71
C THR A 140 -6.17 -9.48 6.63
N ILE A 141 -4.86 -9.64 6.43
CA ILE A 141 -4.18 -10.94 6.36
C ILE A 141 -3.78 -11.43 7.75
N CYS A 142 -3.15 -10.59 8.58
CA CYS A 142 -2.67 -10.99 9.91
C CYS A 142 -3.53 -10.48 11.07
N GLY A 143 -4.32 -9.42 10.88
CA GLY A 143 -5.12 -8.76 11.92
C GLY A 143 -4.32 -7.99 12.99
N CYS A 144 -2.98 -8.06 12.98
CA CYS A 144 -2.15 -7.60 14.10
C CYS A 144 -1.35 -6.31 13.82
N GLU A 145 -1.26 -5.88 12.57
CA GLU A 145 -0.40 -4.77 12.13
C GLU A 145 -1.16 -3.76 11.29
N PHE A 146 -0.58 -2.57 11.14
CA PHE A 146 -1.12 -1.52 10.27
C PHE A 146 -1.07 -1.95 8.80
N GLY A 147 -2.21 -1.84 8.11
CA GLY A 147 -2.36 -2.20 6.72
C GLY A 147 -1.91 -1.08 5.77
N GLY A 148 -0.63 -0.68 5.79
CA GLY A 148 -0.14 0.44 4.96
C GLY A 148 -0.20 0.22 3.44
N PHE A 149 -0.51 -1.01 3.00
CA PHE A 149 -0.50 -1.42 1.62
C PHE A 149 -1.82 -2.07 1.21
N VAL A 150 -2.09 -2.05 -0.10
CA VAL A 150 -3.27 -2.68 -0.70
C VAL A 150 -2.83 -3.60 -1.82
N SER A 151 -3.17 -4.87 -1.67
CA SER A 151 -3.04 -5.86 -2.72
C SER A 151 -4.14 -5.66 -3.76
N LEU A 152 -3.72 -5.55 -5.02
CA LEU A 152 -4.60 -5.25 -6.16
C LEU A 152 -5.32 -6.46 -6.77
N PRO A 153 -4.76 -7.68 -6.80
CA PRO A 153 -5.41 -8.80 -7.49
C PRO A 153 -6.80 -9.18 -6.90
N PRO A 154 -7.81 -9.48 -7.74
CA PRO A 154 -9.18 -9.81 -7.29
C PRO A 154 -9.29 -11.14 -6.54
N PRO A 155 -10.35 -11.38 -5.75
CA PRO A 155 -11.69 -10.78 -5.87
C PRO A 155 -11.92 -9.48 -5.08
N LYS A 156 -11.06 -9.12 -4.12
CA LYS A 156 -11.24 -7.92 -3.29
C LYS A 156 -9.90 -7.23 -3.07
N LEU A 157 -9.94 -5.89 -3.03
CA LEU A 157 -8.80 -5.11 -2.58
C LEU A 157 -8.51 -5.44 -1.11
N THR A 158 -7.29 -5.88 -0.83
CA THR A 158 -6.95 -6.47 0.46
C THR A 158 -5.87 -5.63 1.14
N ARG A 159 -6.18 -5.06 2.32
CA ARG A 159 -5.19 -4.34 3.15
C ARG A 159 -4.15 -5.30 3.69
N CYS A 160 -2.88 -4.96 3.54
CA CYS A 160 -1.77 -5.77 4.03
C CYS A 160 -0.67 -4.92 4.67
N CYS A 161 0.03 -5.48 5.65
CA CYS A 161 1.29 -4.94 6.14
C CYS A 161 2.45 -5.45 5.28
N TYR A 162 3.60 -4.76 5.34
CA TYR A 162 4.78 -5.15 4.58
C TYR A 162 5.29 -6.57 4.90
N PRO A 163 5.33 -7.00 6.18
CA PRO A 163 5.67 -8.38 6.51
C PRO A 163 4.75 -9.41 5.84
N CYS A 164 3.45 -9.15 5.70
CA CYS A 164 2.55 -10.06 4.99
C CYS A 164 2.83 -10.12 3.48
N ILE A 165 3.27 -9.04 2.85
CA ILE A 165 3.74 -9.05 1.45
C ILE A 165 4.96 -9.98 1.33
N GLN A 166 5.90 -9.87 2.27
CA GLN A 166 7.11 -10.70 2.29
C GLN A 166 6.85 -12.15 2.70
N GLN A 167 5.92 -12.42 3.61
CA GLN A 167 5.57 -13.75 4.08
C GLN A 167 4.69 -14.51 3.08
N LYS A 168 3.73 -13.85 2.40
CA LYS A 168 3.00 -14.47 1.26
C LYS A 168 3.92 -14.83 0.10
N ALA A 169 5.13 -14.28 0.06
CA ALA A 169 6.18 -14.67 -0.86
C ALA A 169 7.07 -15.81 -0.35
N GLN A 170 7.12 -16.03 0.96
CA GLN A 170 7.78 -17.18 1.56
C GLN A 170 6.84 -18.37 1.43
N ILE A 171 6.91 -19.01 0.26
CA ILE A 171 6.24 -20.27 -0.07
C ILE A 171 6.43 -21.26 1.09
N GLY A 172 5.30 -21.76 1.61
CA GLY A 172 5.28 -22.95 2.47
C GLY A 172 5.17 -22.69 3.97
N ARG A 173 4.03 -22.17 4.45
CA ARG A 173 3.52 -22.75 5.70
C ARG A 173 3.19 -24.20 5.37
N ARG A 174 4.00 -25.12 5.89
CA ARG A 174 3.68 -26.55 5.96
C ARG A 174 2.43 -26.66 6.85
N VAL A 175 1.25 -26.68 6.24
CA VAL A 175 0.04 -27.05 6.94
C VAL A 175 0.02 -28.57 6.95
N VAL A 176 0.11 -29.17 8.12
CA VAL A 176 -0.18 -30.60 8.24
C VAL A 176 -1.69 -30.71 8.10
N ASP A 177 -2.16 -31.32 7.02
CA ASP A 177 -3.58 -31.63 6.85
C ASP A 177 -4.02 -32.46 8.07
N PRO A 178 -5.01 -31.99 8.87
CA PRO A 178 -5.38 -32.65 10.12
C PRO A 178 -5.97 -34.06 9.91
N PHE A 179 -6.47 -34.38 8.71
CA PHE A 179 -7.02 -35.69 8.37
C PHE A 179 -5.99 -36.60 7.68
N THR A 180 -5.22 -36.07 6.73
CA THR A 180 -4.29 -36.90 5.94
C THR A 180 -2.87 -36.97 6.52
N ARG A 181 -2.55 -36.11 7.50
CA ARG A 181 -1.20 -35.92 8.08
C ARG A 181 -0.12 -35.64 7.03
N ARG A 182 -0.52 -35.29 5.80
CA ARG A 182 0.38 -34.89 4.73
C ARG A 182 0.69 -33.41 4.85
N PHE A 183 1.89 -33.03 4.42
CA PHE A 183 2.23 -31.63 4.28
C PHE A 183 1.45 -31.05 3.09
N SER A 184 0.48 -30.20 3.37
CA SER A 184 -0.20 -29.36 2.40
C SER A 184 0.43 -27.97 2.42
N ILE A 185 0.71 -27.44 1.24
CA ILE A 185 1.13 -26.05 1.08
C ILE A 185 -0.12 -25.30 0.62
N GLU A 186 -0.58 -24.33 1.40
CA GLU A 186 -1.62 -23.40 0.94
C GLU A 186 -1.02 -22.48 -0.15
N GLN A 187 -1.14 -22.91 -1.41
CA GLN A 187 -0.68 -22.18 -2.62
C GLN A 187 -1.74 -21.21 -3.16
N ASP A 188 -2.76 -20.91 -2.37
CA ASP A 188 -3.98 -20.24 -2.84
C ASP A 188 -3.77 -18.79 -3.27
N HIS A 189 -2.61 -18.22 -2.96
CA HIS A 189 -2.31 -16.82 -3.23
C HIS A 189 -1.15 -16.64 -4.22
N GLU A 190 -0.68 -17.69 -4.89
CA GLU A 190 0.44 -17.55 -5.81
C GLU A 190 0.04 -16.77 -7.08
N LEU A 191 0.89 -15.82 -7.50
CA LEU A 191 0.82 -15.14 -8.79
C LEU A 191 1.81 -15.77 -9.77
N ILE A 192 1.28 -16.25 -10.90
CA ILE A 192 2.06 -16.84 -11.99
C ILE A 192 1.90 -16.06 -13.28
N THR A 193 2.88 -16.18 -14.16
CA THR A 193 2.84 -15.63 -15.51
C THR A 193 1.95 -16.45 -16.43
N LEU A 194 1.48 -15.86 -17.53
CA LEU A 194 0.73 -16.59 -18.56
C LEU A 194 1.55 -17.75 -19.17
N SER A 195 2.87 -17.60 -19.27
CA SER A 195 3.76 -18.66 -19.75
C SER A 195 3.83 -19.83 -18.78
N GLU A 196 3.89 -19.55 -17.47
CA GLU A 196 3.80 -20.60 -16.43
C GLU A 196 2.43 -21.26 -16.44
N ALA A 197 1.33 -20.50 -16.57
CA ALA A 197 -0.01 -21.05 -16.70
C ALA A 197 -0.13 -22.04 -17.88
N HIS A 198 0.45 -21.70 -19.02
CA HIS A 198 0.50 -22.57 -20.18
C HIS A 198 1.40 -23.80 -19.95
N ASN A 199 2.63 -23.59 -19.49
CA ASN A 199 3.65 -24.65 -19.40
C ASN A 199 3.37 -25.66 -18.29
N LEU A 200 2.79 -25.21 -17.17
CA LEU A 200 2.50 -26.04 -16.00
C LEU A 200 1.13 -26.70 -16.10
N TYR A 201 0.12 -25.97 -16.58
CA TYR A 201 -1.28 -26.39 -16.51
C TYR A 201 -1.96 -26.56 -17.88
N GLY A 202 -1.27 -26.27 -18.99
CA GLY A 202 -1.83 -26.35 -20.34
C GLY A 202 -2.89 -25.30 -20.63
N ILE A 203 -2.98 -24.23 -19.82
CA ILE A 203 -4.02 -23.21 -19.95
C ILE A 203 -3.54 -22.09 -20.86
N SER A 204 -4.24 -21.90 -21.98
CA SER A 204 -3.95 -20.81 -22.91
C SER A 204 -4.55 -19.47 -22.43
N PRO A 205 -3.97 -18.32 -22.82
CA PRO A 205 -4.55 -17.02 -22.50
C PRO A 205 -5.98 -16.82 -23.04
N ALA A 206 -6.37 -17.54 -24.09
CA ALA A 206 -7.73 -17.47 -24.65
C ALA A 206 -8.76 -18.07 -23.68
N VAL A 207 -8.42 -19.19 -23.03
CA VAL A 207 -9.27 -19.81 -21.99
C VAL A 207 -9.44 -18.84 -20.83
N LEU A 208 -8.35 -18.26 -20.33
CA LEU A 208 -8.41 -17.30 -19.23
C LEU A 208 -9.31 -16.10 -19.52
N ARG A 209 -9.29 -15.58 -20.76
CA ARG A 209 -10.18 -14.48 -21.16
C ARG A 209 -11.64 -14.92 -21.26
N ARG A 210 -11.90 -16.11 -21.83
CA ARG A 210 -13.25 -16.66 -21.98
C ARG A 210 -13.91 -16.91 -20.62
N GLU A 211 -13.16 -17.49 -19.69
CA GLU A 211 -13.62 -17.76 -18.32
C GLU A 211 -13.56 -16.50 -17.43
N SER A 212 -13.29 -15.32 -18.00
CA SER A 212 -13.20 -14.05 -17.27
C SER A 212 -12.26 -14.13 -16.05
N VAL A 213 -11.09 -14.77 -16.21
CA VAL A 213 -10.05 -14.76 -15.17
C VAL A 213 -9.36 -13.41 -15.17
N PRO A 214 -9.22 -12.74 -14.01
CA PRO A 214 -8.47 -11.49 -13.91
C PRO A 214 -7.01 -11.65 -14.34
N ILE A 215 -6.59 -10.88 -15.34
CA ILE A 215 -5.20 -10.80 -15.80
C ILE A 215 -4.65 -9.42 -15.46
N MET A 216 -3.73 -9.38 -14.50
CA MET A 216 -3.05 -8.15 -14.09
C MET A 216 -1.83 -7.90 -14.98
N LYS A 217 -1.71 -6.69 -15.53
CA LYS A 217 -0.48 -6.24 -16.19
C LYS A 217 0.42 -5.57 -15.18
N THR A 218 1.68 -5.98 -15.11
CA THR A 218 2.65 -5.34 -14.22
C THR A 218 3.11 -4.01 -14.79
N LEU A 219 3.56 -3.09 -13.93
CA LEU A 219 4.13 -1.81 -14.36
C LEU A 219 5.65 -1.92 -14.48
N ARG A 220 6.25 -1.04 -15.31
CA ARG A 220 7.70 -0.85 -15.31
C ARG A 220 8.09 -0.05 -14.08
N GLY A 221 9.24 -0.36 -13.50
CA GLY A 221 9.70 0.33 -12.30
C GLY A 221 10.73 -0.45 -11.53
N VAL A 222 11.11 0.09 -10.37
CA VAL A 222 11.99 -0.55 -9.40
C VAL A 222 11.13 -1.07 -8.27
N TYR A 223 11.35 -2.32 -7.88
CA TYR A 223 10.55 -3.03 -6.88
C TYR A 223 11.44 -3.72 -5.85
N THR A 224 10.85 -4.13 -4.73
CA THR A 224 11.51 -4.80 -3.59
C THR A 224 12.58 -3.92 -2.92
N MET A 225 12.98 -4.30 -1.72
CA MET A 225 14.08 -3.64 -0.97
C MET A 225 15.44 -3.78 -1.65
N ASN A 226 15.59 -4.75 -2.55
CA ASN A 226 16.83 -4.97 -3.29
C ASN A 226 16.91 -4.12 -4.57
N GLU A 227 15.97 -3.20 -4.78
CA GLU A 227 15.89 -2.33 -5.96
C GLU A 227 15.92 -3.11 -7.28
N THR A 228 15.09 -4.14 -7.37
CA THR A 228 14.99 -4.96 -8.57
C THR A 228 14.27 -4.18 -9.67
N GLU A 229 15.01 -3.77 -10.70
CA GLU A 229 14.47 -3.06 -11.84
C GLU A 229 13.72 -4.00 -12.80
N ARG A 230 12.50 -3.63 -13.18
CA ARG A 230 11.68 -4.33 -14.18
C ARG A 230 11.38 -3.40 -15.35
N LYS A 231 12.11 -3.63 -16.45
CA LYS A 231 11.96 -2.90 -17.73
C LYS A 231 10.83 -3.43 -18.60
N LYS A 232 10.47 -4.71 -18.43
CA LYS A 232 9.42 -5.39 -19.21
C LYS A 232 8.15 -5.54 -18.35
N GLN A 233 7.00 -5.45 -19.01
CA GLN A 233 5.71 -5.75 -18.39
C GLN A 233 5.40 -7.23 -18.58
N HIS A 234 4.87 -7.85 -17.52
CA HIS A 234 4.40 -9.22 -17.51
C HIS A 234 2.90 -9.23 -17.25
N SER A 235 2.23 -10.30 -17.68
CA SER A 235 0.85 -10.58 -17.32
C SER A 235 0.83 -11.64 -16.23
N LEU A 236 0.25 -11.30 -15.09
CA LEU A 236 0.15 -12.15 -13.91
C LEU A 236 -1.31 -12.57 -13.70
N VAL A 237 -1.49 -13.79 -13.21
CA VAL A 237 -2.77 -14.39 -12.84
C VAL A 237 -2.62 -15.17 -11.54
N TYR A 238 -3.72 -15.33 -10.81
CA TYR A 238 -3.74 -16.21 -9.66
C TYR A 238 -3.62 -17.67 -10.10
N ASP A 239 -2.61 -18.35 -9.57
CA ASP A 239 -2.35 -19.78 -9.80
C ASP A 239 -3.57 -20.64 -9.46
N LYS A 240 -4.23 -20.35 -8.33
CA LYS A 240 -5.46 -21.04 -7.91
C LYS A 240 -6.53 -21.06 -9.02
N ARG A 241 -6.78 -19.91 -9.65
CA ARG A 241 -7.76 -19.79 -10.75
C ARG A 241 -7.34 -20.56 -12.00
N VAL A 242 -6.04 -20.65 -12.26
CA VAL A 242 -5.52 -21.46 -13.37
C VAL A 242 -5.66 -22.95 -13.08
N ARG A 243 -5.37 -23.38 -11.85
CA ARG A 243 -5.54 -24.77 -11.39
C ARG A 243 -6.99 -25.23 -11.48
N GLU A 244 -7.93 -24.38 -11.06
CA GLU A 244 -9.39 -24.65 -11.14
C GLU A 244 -9.86 -24.91 -12.58
N LEU A 245 -9.21 -24.30 -13.58
CA LEU A 245 -9.55 -24.47 -14.99
C LEU A 245 -8.80 -25.63 -15.67
N SER A 246 -7.80 -26.21 -14.99
CA SER A 246 -6.95 -27.24 -15.58
C SER A 246 -7.44 -28.65 -15.28
N SER A 247 -7.75 -29.39 -16.34
CA SER A 247 -7.93 -30.84 -16.31
C SER A 247 -6.60 -31.60 -16.23
N ASN A 248 -5.47 -30.92 -16.50
CA ASN A 248 -4.12 -31.48 -16.54
C ASN A 248 -3.39 -31.25 -15.22
N HIS A 249 -3.89 -31.85 -14.13
CA HIS A 249 -3.29 -31.76 -12.78
C HIS A 249 -1.89 -32.42 -12.63
N LYS A 250 -1.29 -32.94 -13.72
CA LYS A 250 -0.20 -33.93 -13.67
C LYS A 250 1.23 -33.40 -13.73
N ARG A 251 1.46 -32.08 -13.67
CA ARG A 251 2.82 -31.55 -13.48
C ARG A 251 2.81 -30.47 -12.41
N GLY A 252 2.64 -30.93 -11.16
CA GLY A 252 3.03 -30.12 -10.01
C GLY A 252 4.46 -29.61 -10.19
N ILE A 253 4.70 -28.40 -9.71
CA ILE A 253 5.97 -27.68 -9.92
C ILE A 253 7.12 -28.49 -9.29
N PRO A 254 8.21 -28.79 -10.03
CA PRO A 254 9.38 -29.45 -9.47
C PRO A 254 9.93 -28.64 -8.28
N TRP A 255 10.10 -29.31 -7.13
CA TRP A 255 10.39 -28.72 -5.81
C TRP A 255 11.77 -28.04 -5.72
N SER A 256 12.67 -28.21 -6.69
CA SER A 256 14.12 -28.09 -6.48
C SER A 256 14.66 -26.66 -6.22
N ASP A 257 13.83 -25.60 -6.17
CA ASP A 257 14.34 -24.26 -5.82
C ASP A 257 13.32 -23.34 -5.12
N THR A 258 12.90 -23.73 -3.91
CA THR A 258 11.99 -22.93 -3.08
C THR A 258 12.52 -21.53 -2.77
N TYR A 259 13.85 -21.34 -2.70
CA TYR A 259 14.46 -20.05 -2.37
C TYR A 259 14.43 -19.05 -3.53
N ARG A 260 14.84 -19.43 -4.76
CA ARG A 260 14.68 -18.55 -5.93
C ARG A 260 13.22 -18.25 -6.19
N ARG A 261 12.35 -19.25 -6.03
CA ARG A 261 10.90 -19.08 -6.20
C ARG A 261 10.34 -18.09 -5.18
N GLY A 262 10.74 -18.18 -3.91
CA GLY A 262 10.28 -17.24 -2.89
C GLY A 262 10.65 -15.78 -3.20
N ARG A 263 11.86 -15.53 -3.69
CA ARG A 263 12.29 -14.19 -4.13
C ARG A 263 11.49 -13.68 -5.33
N GLU A 264 11.25 -14.53 -6.31
CA GLU A 264 10.45 -14.17 -7.48
C GLU A 264 8.99 -13.90 -7.10
N MET A 265 8.42 -14.68 -6.20
CA MET A 265 7.07 -14.45 -5.67
C MET A 265 6.97 -13.13 -4.91
N PHE A 266 7.99 -12.78 -4.12
CA PHE A 266 8.04 -11.52 -3.39
C PHE A 266 7.99 -10.34 -4.33
N LEU A 267 8.80 -10.42 -5.38
CA LEU A 267 8.84 -9.43 -6.44
C LEU A 267 7.49 -9.30 -7.16
N ARG A 268 6.81 -10.42 -7.47
CA ARG A 268 5.46 -10.40 -8.07
C ARG A 268 4.43 -9.75 -7.15
N TRP A 269 4.49 -10.02 -5.85
CA TRP A 269 3.62 -9.38 -4.86
C TRP A 269 3.89 -7.88 -4.71
N CYS A 270 5.14 -7.45 -4.71
CA CYS A 270 5.51 -6.04 -4.78
C CYS A 270 4.95 -5.37 -6.05
N MET A 271 5.00 -6.07 -7.19
CA MET A 271 4.42 -5.64 -8.47
C MET A 271 2.89 -5.74 -8.54
N ALA A 272 2.24 -6.24 -7.48
CA ALA A 272 0.79 -6.42 -7.36
C ALA A 272 0.20 -5.64 -6.18
N THR A 273 0.99 -4.77 -5.56
CA THR A 273 0.62 -4.07 -4.33
C THR A 273 0.96 -2.60 -4.49
N THR A 274 0.24 -1.71 -3.81
CA THR A 274 0.55 -0.28 -3.76
C THR A 274 0.38 0.27 -2.34
N ALA A 275 1.12 1.32 -1.99
CA ALA A 275 1.00 2.00 -0.71
C ALA A 275 -0.26 2.88 -0.69
N VAL A 276 -1.06 2.76 0.36
CA VAL A 276 -2.33 3.49 0.49
C VAL A 276 -2.50 3.93 1.94
N PRO A 277 -2.75 5.23 2.22
CA PRO A 277 -2.96 5.67 3.58
C PRO A 277 -4.28 5.12 4.14
N TYR A 278 -4.39 5.01 5.46
CA TYR A 278 -5.67 4.97 6.14
C TYR A 278 -6.25 6.37 6.21
N VAL A 279 -7.55 6.50 6.00
CA VAL A 279 -8.28 7.75 6.24
C VAL A 279 -9.33 7.45 7.28
N ASP A 280 -9.38 8.26 8.33
CA ASP A 280 -10.38 8.12 9.36
C ASP A 280 -11.76 8.57 8.82
N PRO A 281 -12.81 7.74 8.93
CA PRO A 281 -14.12 8.07 8.38
C PRO A 281 -14.82 9.22 9.13
N GLU A 282 -14.48 9.45 10.41
CA GLU A 282 -15.10 10.47 11.25
C GLU A 282 -14.35 11.80 11.14
N THR A 283 -13.03 11.77 11.25
CA THR A 283 -12.20 13.00 11.31
C THR A 283 -11.62 13.39 9.96
N GLY A 284 -11.55 12.46 9.00
CA GLY A 284 -10.82 12.65 7.73
C GLY A 284 -9.30 12.66 7.88
N GLU A 285 -8.77 12.35 9.07
CA GLU A 285 -7.33 12.31 9.31
C GLU A 285 -6.65 11.18 8.51
N VAL A 286 -5.46 11.48 8.00
CA VAL A 286 -4.71 10.57 7.12
C VAL A 286 -3.54 9.97 7.87
N GLU A 287 -3.51 8.64 7.99
CA GLU A 287 -2.39 7.89 8.56
C GLU A 287 -1.66 7.07 7.50
N ARG A 288 -0.33 7.18 7.44
CA ARG A 288 0.53 6.35 6.56
C ARG A 288 1.28 5.25 7.31
N GLY A 289 1.08 5.18 8.61
CA GLY A 289 1.81 4.29 9.50
C GLY A 289 3.25 4.76 9.78
N VAL A 290 3.73 4.43 10.96
CA VAL A 290 5.05 4.82 11.47
C VAL A 290 5.79 3.64 12.09
N SER A 291 7.11 3.68 12.05
CA SER A 291 8.01 2.71 12.68
C SER A 291 8.83 3.36 13.79
N CYS A 292 9.39 2.54 14.67
CA CYS A 292 10.05 3.01 15.89
C CYS A 292 11.55 3.28 15.68
N LYS A 293 12.00 4.53 15.94
CA LYS A 293 13.42 4.90 15.92
C LYS A 293 14.23 4.09 16.93
N GLY A 294 13.64 3.80 18.10
CA GLY A 294 14.26 2.97 19.14
C GLY A 294 14.51 1.53 18.68
N CYS A 295 13.53 0.90 18.03
CA CYS A 295 13.71 -0.45 17.46
C CYS A 295 14.79 -0.46 16.36
N GLN A 296 14.85 0.58 15.54
CA GLN A 296 15.91 0.72 14.53
C GLN A 296 17.30 0.90 15.15
N SER A 297 17.44 1.80 16.11
CA SER A 297 18.70 2.05 16.81
C SER A 297 19.22 0.79 17.49
N HIS A 298 18.33 0.04 18.15
CA HIS A 298 18.69 -1.24 18.75
C HIS A 298 19.12 -2.28 17.72
N PHE A 299 18.42 -2.35 16.59
CA PHE A 299 18.77 -3.26 15.50
C PHE A 299 20.18 -2.96 14.96
N GLU A 300 20.54 -1.70 14.77
CA GLU A 300 21.88 -1.30 14.32
C GLU A 300 22.96 -1.61 15.36
N GLU A 301 22.69 -1.36 16.64
CA GLU A 301 23.60 -1.69 17.74
C GLU A 301 23.92 -3.20 17.77
N ILE A 302 22.91 -4.07 17.60
CA ILE A 302 23.13 -5.52 17.57
C ILE A 302 23.69 -6.00 16.23
N SER A 303 23.28 -5.43 15.10
CA SER A 303 23.76 -5.85 13.77
C SER A 303 25.25 -5.59 13.57
N SER A 304 25.84 -4.69 14.37
CA SER A 304 27.29 -4.51 14.47
C SER A 304 28.01 -5.69 15.15
N ARG A 305 27.27 -6.65 15.74
CA ARG A 305 27.80 -7.83 16.43
C ARG A 305 27.51 -9.12 15.63
N PRO A 306 28.42 -10.11 15.54
CA PRO A 306 28.37 -11.17 14.52
C PRO A 306 27.26 -12.23 14.63
N ARG A 307 26.29 -12.14 15.54
CA ARG A 307 25.37 -13.27 15.85
C ARG A 307 23.98 -12.82 16.34
N SER A 308 23.07 -12.44 15.45
CA SER A 308 21.59 -12.62 15.58
C SER A 308 20.84 -11.78 14.54
N PHE A 309 20.44 -12.38 13.42
CA PHE A 309 19.80 -11.66 12.31
C PHE A 309 18.28 -11.89 12.17
N GLY A 310 17.73 -12.93 12.80
CA GLY A 310 16.34 -13.39 12.58
C GLY A 310 15.26 -12.58 13.31
N ASP A 311 15.22 -12.66 14.65
CA ASP A 311 14.08 -12.16 15.45
C ASP A 311 14.02 -10.63 15.59
N LEU A 312 15.15 -9.93 15.49
CA LEU A 312 15.21 -8.47 15.69
C LEU A 312 14.66 -7.69 14.49
N SER A 313 14.72 -8.27 13.30
CA SER A 313 14.21 -7.65 12.06
C SER A 313 12.69 -7.46 12.11
N ALA A 314 11.95 -8.37 12.75
CA ALA A 314 10.49 -8.29 12.86
C ALA A 314 10.02 -7.08 13.68
N SER A 315 10.68 -6.78 14.80
CA SER A 315 10.35 -5.59 15.61
C SER A 315 10.69 -4.28 14.90
N ARG A 316 11.78 -4.26 14.12
CA ARG A 316 12.21 -3.13 13.30
C ARG A 316 11.26 -2.85 12.14
N ASP A 317 10.83 -3.90 11.44
CA ASP A 317 10.01 -3.79 10.23
C ASP A 317 8.52 -3.57 10.51
N ARG A 318 8.12 -3.58 11.78
CA ARG A 318 6.75 -3.32 12.17
C ARG A 318 6.36 -1.88 11.89
N VAL A 319 5.20 -1.71 11.26
CA VAL A 319 4.55 -0.43 11.01
C VAL A 319 3.31 -0.36 11.89
N TYR A 320 3.17 0.75 12.60
CA TYR A 320 2.10 1.00 13.55
C TYR A 320 1.19 2.12 13.05
N SER A 321 -0.10 2.05 13.38
CA SER A 321 -0.94 3.26 13.43
C SER A 321 -0.43 4.21 14.50
N ARG A 322 -0.89 5.46 14.52
CA ARG A 322 -0.52 6.43 15.56
C ARG A 322 -0.84 5.88 16.96
N ALA A 323 -2.06 5.41 17.17
CA ALA A 323 -2.48 4.77 18.42
C ALA A 323 -1.67 3.50 18.74
N GLY A 324 -1.40 2.67 17.74
CA GLY A 324 -0.57 1.46 17.88
C GLY A 324 0.86 1.77 18.31
N PHE A 325 1.43 2.87 17.83
CA PHE A 325 2.77 3.33 18.18
C PHE A 325 2.84 3.77 19.64
N LEU A 326 1.84 4.50 20.13
CA LEU A 326 1.78 4.93 21.53
C LEU A 326 1.69 3.73 22.49
N MET A 327 0.96 2.67 22.11
CA MET A 327 0.97 1.42 22.87
C MET A 327 2.34 0.75 22.84
N HIS A 328 3.00 0.69 21.68
CA HIS A 328 4.34 0.15 21.55
C HIS A 328 5.38 0.92 22.39
N PHE A 329 5.28 2.25 22.44
CA PHE A 329 6.19 3.11 23.19
C PHE A 329 6.27 2.76 24.68
N ARG A 330 5.15 2.33 25.30
CA ARG A 330 5.11 1.93 26.72
C ARG A 330 6.07 0.78 27.02
N GLU A 331 6.12 -0.19 26.12
CA GLU A 331 6.91 -1.41 26.30
C GLU A 331 8.32 -1.26 25.73
N CYS A 332 8.53 -0.39 24.74
CA CYS A 332 9.80 -0.26 24.05
C CYS A 332 10.85 0.51 24.88
N ARG A 333 11.72 -0.24 25.59
CA ARG A 333 12.84 0.34 26.36
C ARG A 333 13.74 1.27 25.53
N TRP A 334 13.93 0.95 24.25
CA TRP A 334 14.79 1.70 23.35
C TRP A 334 14.18 3.04 22.95
N ALA A 335 12.86 3.06 22.71
CA ALA A 335 12.15 4.30 22.43
C ALA A 335 12.12 5.21 23.67
N ARG A 336 11.93 4.64 24.87
CA ARG A 336 11.97 5.40 26.13
C ARG A 336 13.34 6.02 26.40
N ARG A 337 14.43 5.29 26.16
CA ARG A 337 15.79 5.83 26.27
C ARG A 337 16.02 7.02 25.33
N LEU A 338 15.52 6.94 24.09
CA LEU A 338 15.58 8.06 23.14
C LEU A 338 14.70 9.24 23.59
N TRP A 339 13.54 8.97 24.18
CA TRP A 339 12.66 10.01 24.72
C TRP A 339 13.32 10.80 25.85
N GLU A 340 13.94 10.11 26.80
CA GLU A 340 14.71 10.73 27.89
C GLU A 340 15.90 11.52 27.36
N ALA A 341 16.66 10.97 26.41
CA ALA A 341 17.77 11.67 25.78
C ALA A 341 17.33 12.90 24.95
N SER A 342 16.08 12.93 24.50
CA SER A 342 15.49 14.07 23.80
C SER A 342 14.90 15.14 24.74
N GLU A 343 15.05 14.98 26.06
CA GLU A 343 14.47 15.85 27.08
C GLU A 343 12.95 16.08 26.89
N GLY A 344 12.24 15.01 26.51
CA GLY A 344 10.81 15.08 26.22
C GLY A 344 10.48 15.62 24.81
N GLY A 345 11.37 15.40 23.83
CA GLY A 345 11.17 15.80 22.44
C GLY A 345 11.52 17.26 22.14
N THR A 346 12.21 17.94 23.06
CA THR A 346 12.67 19.33 22.93
C THR A 346 14.05 19.41 22.29
N VAL A 347 14.89 18.39 22.48
CA VAL A 347 16.26 18.32 21.94
C VAL A 347 16.34 17.24 20.85
N PRO A 348 16.98 17.53 19.70
CA PRO A 348 17.21 16.51 18.69
C PRO A 348 18.18 15.45 19.21
N VAL A 349 17.75 14.19 19.19
CA VAL A 349 18.61 13.02 19.43
C VAL A 349 19.29 12.58 18.14
N TRP A 350 20.47 11.97 18.26
CA TRP A 350 21.19 11.44 17.12
C TRP A 350 20.33 10.42 16.36
N GLU A 351 20.23 10.59 15.04
CA GLU A 351 19.49 9.70 14.16
C GLU A 351 20.42 8.99 13.18
N SER A 352 20.24 7.68 13.06
CA SER A 352 20.98 6.91 12.09
C SER A 352 20.66 7.36 10.67
N LYS A 353 21.60 7.11 9.74
CA LYS A 353 21.39 7.40 8.32
C LYS A 353 20.12 6.70 7.80
N PHE A 354 19.84 5.49 8.29
CA PHE A 354 18.64 4.73 7.92
C PHE A 354 17.35 5.46 8.32
N VAL A 355 17.25 5.96 9.56
CA VAL A 355 16.06 6.69 10.03
C VAL A 355 15.85 7.97 9.23
N ARG A 356 16.92 8.75 9.02
CA ARG A 356 16.86 10.02 8.28
C ARG A 356 16.41 9.83 6.83
N LEU A 357 16.92 8.80 6.17
CA LEU A 357 16.47 8.44 4.82
C LEU A 357 15.08 7.79 4.87
N GLY A 358 14.68 7.17 5.97
CA GLY A 358 13.43 6.40 6.04
C GLY A 358 13.57 5.05 5.36
N GLY A 359 14.75 4.43 5.45
CA GLY A 359 15.01 3.11 4.89
C GLY A 359 16.35 2.92 4.19
N TYR A 360 16.48 1.75 3.54
CA TYR A 360 17.57 1.46 2.59
C TYR A 360 17.30 2.15 1.25
N MET A 361 17.80 3.37 1.08
CA MET A 361 17.78 4.06 -0.22
C MET A 361 19.20 4.25 -0.75
N LYS A 362 19.40 3.93 -2.03
CA LYS A 362 20.50 4.49 -2.81
C LYS A 362 20.06 5.86 -3.29
N ASP A 363 20.93 6.86 -3.21
CA ASP A 363 20.65 8.21 -3.68
C ASP A 363 20.23 8.13 -5.17
N ARG A 364 19.04 8.64 -5.49
CA ARG A 364 18.52 8.69 -6.86
C ARG A 364 18.59 10.13 -7.33
N ASP A 365 19.29 10.37 -8.44
CA ASP A 365 19.37 11.70 -9.05
C ASP A 365 17.96 12.21 -9.41
N GLY A 366 17.59 13.39 -8.88
CA GLY A 366 16.34 14.10 -9.21
C GLY A 366 15.19 13.98 -8.21
N GLU A 367 15.45 13.52 -6.99
CA GLU A 367 14.49 13.53 -5.89
C GLU A 367 14.65 14.83 -5.07
N GLU A 368 13.83 15.85 -5.36
CA GLU A 368 13.72 17.03 -4.49
C GLU A 368 13.23 16.59 -3.11
N GLU A 369 14.08 16.81 -2.11
CA GLU A 369 13.72 16.78 -0.71
C GLU A 369 12.61 17.81 -0.46
N VAL A 370 11.45 17.38 0.02
CA VAL A 370 10.61 18.28 0.80
C VAL A 370 11.29 18.41 2.16
N VAL A 371 12.31 19.25 2.22
CA VAL A 371 12.90 19.69 3.48
C VAL A 371 11.82 20.51 4.18
N VAL A 372 11.26 19.94 5.25
CA VAL A 372 10.49 20.75 6.21
C VAL A 372 11.52 21.57 6.95
N ASP A 373 11.72 22.78 6.47
CA ASP A 373 12.69 23.72 7.00
C ASP A 373 12.22 24.15 8.41
N PHE A 374 12.85 23.57 9.45
CA PHE A 374 12.68 24.05 10.81
C PHE A 374 13.42 25.39 10.91
N LYS A 375 12.75 26.48 10.56
CA LYS A 375 13.21 27.82 10.91
C LYS A 375 13.39 27.88 12.42
N LYS A 376 14.64 27.91 12.86
CA LYS A 376 15.02 28.39 14.20
C LYS A 376 14.71 29.88 14.24
N GLU A 377 13.62 30.26 14.88
CA GLU A 377 13.49 31.63 15.37
C GLU A 377 14.46 31.78 16.55
N SER A 378 15.57 32.48 16.31
CA SER A 378 16.46 32.97 17.35
C SER A 378 15.78 34.15 18.07
N PRO A 379 15.90 34.25 19.41
CA PRO A 379 15.25 35.30 20.18
C PRO A 379 15.88 36.65 19.84
N SER A 380 15.04 37.58 19.39
CA SER A 380 15.38 38.98 19.16
C SER A 380 15.90 39.60 20.46
N GLN A 381 17.14 40.08 20.40
CA GLN A 381 17.77 40.90 21.43
C GLN A 381 16.94 42.17 21.65
N ILE A 382 16.51 42.36 22.89
CA ILE A 382 15.97 43.61 23.39
C ILE A 382 17.15 44.59 23.49
N THR A 383 17.27 45.52 22.55
CA THR A 383 18.08 46.72 22.74
C THR A 383 17.28 47.74 23.51
N VAL A 384 17.71 48.00 24.74
CA VAL A 384 17.33 49.16 25.54
C VAL A 384 17.94 50.40 24.87
N GLY A 385 17.08 51.36 24.56
CA GLY A 385 17.41 52.72 24.11
C GLY A 385 16.25 53.62 24.47
#